data_AF-A0A975ZMK8-F1
#
_entry.id   AF-A0A975ZMK8-F1
#
_cell.length_a   1.000
_cell.length_b   1.000
_cell.length_c   1.000
_cell.angle_alpha   90.00
_cell.angle_beta   90.00
_cell.angle_gamma   90.00
#
_symmetry.space_group_name_H-M   'P 1'
#
loop_
_entity.id
_entity.type
_entity.pdbx_description
1 polymer ?
#
loop_
_entity_poly.entity_id
_entity_poly.type
_entity_poly.pdbx_seq_one_letter_code
_entity_poly.pdbx_strand_id
1 'polypeptide(L)'
;MTKTENFDERPPANALRVQAWRDLPRDRGAARYKITRADGDFHLITLSKGNRIVLDALILQPLFCASPVRISDRVCILRHDYNVPIIKRMYGNDAATDRAKFGVYFLAAKVVRLGNDGGAA
;
A
#
# COMPACT_ATOMS: atom_id res chain seq x y z
N MET A 1 25.15 -9.82 17.09
CA MET A 1 25.08 -8.39 16.75
C MET A 1 23.62 -7.99 16.68
N THR A 2 23.11 -7.35 17.73
CA THR A 2 21.72 -6.87 17.81
C THR A 2 21.58 -5.65 16.91
N LYS A 3 20.82 -5.80 15.82
CA LYS A 3 20.50 -4.68 14.92
C LYS A 3 19.56 -3.74 15.67
N THR A 4 20.11 -2.65 16.21
CA THR A 4 19.32 -1.53 16.74
C THR A 4 18.54 -0.94 15.57
N GLU A 5 17.29 -1.39 15.40
CA GLU A 5 16.37 -0.74 14.49
C GLU A 5 15.94 0.55 15.16
N ASN A 6 16.48 1.69 14.70
CA ASN A 6 16.06 3.01 15.15
C ASN A 6 14.58 3.18 14.76
N PHE A 7 13.69 3.05 15.75
CA PHE A 7 12.25 3.23 15.59
C PHE A 7 11.82 4.71 15.76
N ASP A 8 12.79 5.65 15.78
CA ASP A 8 12.59 7.09 16.03
C ASP A 8 11.93 7.85 14.88
N GLU A 9 11.78 7.24 13.70
CA GLU A 9 11.02 7.86 12.63
C GLU A 9 9.53 7.81 12.99
N ARG A 10 8.90 8.95 13.25
CA ARG A 10 7.43 8.98 13.28
C ARG A 10 6.92 8.55 11.91
N PRO A 11 5.82 7.78 11.83
CA PRO A 11 5.21 7.50 10.54
C PRO A 11 4.82 8.82 9.87
N PRO A 12 4.72 8.85 8.53
CA PRO A 12 4.24 10.01 7.80
C PRO A 12 2.90 10.48 8.37
N ALA A 13 2.74 11.80 8.52
CA ALA A 13 1.51 12.38 9.08
C ALA A 13 0.25 12.03 8.27
N ASN A 14 0.41 11.72 6.98
CA ASN A 14 -0.68 11.29 6.10
C ASN A 14 -0.88 9.77 6.06
N ALA A 15 -0.19 8.97 6.88
CA ALA A 15 -0.41 7.52 6.88
C ALA A 15 -1.84 7.20 7.35
N LEU A 16 -2.59 6.43 6.55
CA LEU A 16 -3.98 6.10 6.84
C LEU A 16 -4.09 4.90 7.77
N ARG A 17 -4.75 5.10 8.90
CA ARG A 17 -5.21 4.00 9.75
C ARG A 17 -6.59 3.56 9.31
N VAL A 18 -6.64 2.47 8.56
CA VAL A 18 -7.88 1.92 8.00
C VAL A 18 -8.66 1.20 9.11
N GLN A 19 -9.82 1.73 9.51
CA GLN A 19 -10.70 1.12 10.52
C GLN A 19 -11.85 0.34 9.87
N ALA A 20 -12.25 0.70 8.66
CA ALA A 20 -13.30 0.02 7.91
C ALA A 20 -13.10 0.17 6.40
N TRP A 21 -13.74 -0.69 5.61
CA TRP A 21 -13.70 -0.61 4.14
C TRP A 21 -14.23 0.72 3.58
N ARG A 22 -15.08 1.42 4.35
CA ARG A 22 -15.60 2.75 4.00
C ARG A 22 -14.54 3.85 4.02
N ASP A 23 -13.41 3.63 4.70
CA ASP A 23 -12.28 4.57 4.78
C ASP A 23 -11.39 4.48 3.54
N LEU A 24 -11.59 3.44 2.71
CA LEU A 24 -10.84 3.19 1.49
C LEU A 24 -11.62 3.63 0.24
N PRO A 25 -10.95 3.78 -0.91
CA PRO A 25 -11.62 4.00 -2.20
C PRO A 25 -12.71 2.96 -2.44
N ARG A 26 -13.88 3.39 -2.93
CA ARG A 26 -15.06 2.52 -3.07
C ARG A 26 -15.15 1.81 -4.41
N ASP A 27 -14.40 2.26 -5.40
CA ASP A 27 -14.48 1.71 -6.74
C ASP A 27 -13.82 0.32 -6.80
N ARG A 28 -14.63 -0.67 -7.19
CA ARG A 28 -14.26 -2.09 -7.28
C ARG A 28 -14.07 -2.58 -8.71
N GLY A 29 -14.33 -1.73 -9.71
CA GLY A 29 -14.21 -2.08 -11.12
C GLY A 29 -12.79 -2.55 -11.48
N ALA A 30 -12.64 -3.27 -12.58
CA ALA A 30 -11.30 -3.62 -13.05
C ALA A 30 -10.54 -2.34 -13.46
N ALA A 31 -9.27 -2.24 -13.09
CA ALA A 31 -8.38 -1.15 -13.48
C ALA A 31 -6.98 -1.70 -13.80
N ARG A 32 -6.32 -1.08 -14.78
CA ARG A 32 -4.94 -1.40 -15.16
C ARG A 32 -3.98 -0.42 -14.50
N TYR A 33 -2.84 -0.93 -14.06
CA TYR A 33 -1.81 -0.15 -13.40
C TYR A 33 -0.48 -0.40 -14.08
N LYS A 34 0.28 0.67 -14.29
CA LYS A 34 1.69 0.60 -14.66
C LYS A 34 2.52 0.78 -13.40
N ILE A 35 3.32 -0.22 -13.08
CA ILE A 35 4.25 -0.20 -11.95
C ILE A 35 5.64 -0.01 -12.51
N THR A 36 6.27 1.12 -12.22
CA THR A 36 7.63 1.43 -12.66
C THR A 36 8.57 1.33 -11.47
N ARG A 37 9.46 0.35 -11.50
CA ARG A 37 10.48 0.09 -10.48
C ARG A 37 11.59 1.15 -10.55
N ALA A 38 12.46 1.14 -9.55
CA ALA A 38 13.55 2.11 -9.43
C ALA A 38 14.63 1.96 -10.51
N ASP A 39 14.78 0.76 -11.08
CA ASP A 39 15.66 0.45 -12.23
C ASP A 39 15.09 0.98 -13.56
N GLY A 40 13.86 1.48 -13.58
CA GLY A 40 13.17 1.94 -14.78
C GLY A 40 12.34 0.85 -15.48
N ASP A 41 12.47 -0.42 -15.06
CA ASP A 41 11.62 -1.50 -15.57
C ASP A 41 10.18 -1.28 -15.13
N PHE A 42 9.26 -1.65 -16.01
CA PHE A 42 7.84 -1.60 -15.68
C PHE A 42 7.10 -2.85 -16.08
N HIS A 43 6.05 -3.14 -15.32
CA HIS A 43 5.08 -4.16 -15.68
C HIS A 43 3.66 -3.63 -15.50
N LEU A 44 2.74 -4.26 -16.22
CA LEU A 44 1.34 -3.92 -16.19
C LEU A 44 0.59 -4.98 -15.39
N ILE A 45 -0.27 -4.53 -14.48
CA ILE A 45 -1.18 -5.42 -13.76
C ILE A 45 -2.62 -4.96 -13.93
N THR A 46 -3.55 -5.90 -13.90
CA THR A 46 -4.98 -5.62 -13.85
C THR A 46 -5.49 -6.06 -12.48
N LEU A 47 -6.08 -5.14 -11.73
CA LEU A 47 -6.67 -5.43 -10.43
C LEU A 47 -8.16 -5.13 -10.43
N SER A 48 -8.88 -5.82 -9.56
CA SER A 48 -10.30 -5.59 -9.30
C SER A 48 -10.61 -5.83 -7.82
N LYS A 49 -11.82 -5.47 -7.39
CA LYS A 49 -12.34 -5.76 -6.05
C LYS A 49 -11.40 -5.22 -4.94
N GLY A 50 -11.21 -5.98 -3.86
CA GLY A 50 -10.43 -5.56 -2.70
C GLY A 50 -8.94 -5.30 -3.00
N ASN A 51 -8.33 -6.01 -3.95
CA ASN A 51 -6.91 -5.79 -4.28
C ASN A 51 -6.71 -4.42 -4.92
N ARG A 52 -7.63 -4.04 -5.81
CA ARG A 52 -7.67 -2.70 -6.40
C ARG A 52 -7.82 -1.64 -5.31
N ILE A 53 -8.80 -1.79 -4.43
CA ILE A 53 -9.10 -0.80 -3.39
C ILE A 53 -7.85 -0.54 -2.53
N VAL A 54 -7.14 -1.60 -2.14
CA VAL A 54 -5.92 -1.49 -1.32
C VAL A 54 -4.78 -0.85 -2.10
N LEU A 55 -4.61 -1.17 -3.39
CA LEU A 55 -3.59 -0.51 -4.21
C LEU A 55 -3.92 0.98 -4.42
N ASP A 56 -5.16 1.33 -4.75
CA ASP A 56 -5.60 2.71 -4.93
C ASP A 56 -5.36 3.51 -3.63
N ALA A 57 -5.65 2.92 -2.47
CA ALA A 57 -5.36 3.55 -1.19
C ALA A 57 -3.85 3.75 -0.95
N LEU A 58 -3.02 2.75 -1.27
CA LEU A 58 -1.56 2.83 -1.17
C LEU A 58 -0.94 3.87 -2.13
N ILE A 59 -1.56 4.10 -3.30
CA ILE A 59 -1.16 5.14 -4.24
C ILE A 59 -1.40 6.53 -3.64
N LEU A 60 -2.51 6.72 -2.92
CA LEU A 60 -2.86 7.98 -2.29
C LEU A 60 -1.99 8.28 -1.07
N GLN A 61 -1.81 7.28 -0.20
CA GLN A 61 -1.05 7.45 1.04
C GLN A 61 -0.59 6.11 1.66
N PRO A 62 0.45 6.12 2.51
CA PRO A 62 0.89 4.92 3.24
C PRO A 62 -0.21 4.36 4.15
N LEU A 63 -0.25 3.03 4.36
CA LEU A 63 -1.30 2.37 5.15
C LEU A 63 -0.75 1.68 6.40
N PHE A 64 -1.38 1.86 7.56
CA PHE A 64 -1.00 1.12 8.77
C PHE A 64 -1.32 -0.39 8.62
N CYS A 65 -0.37 -1.26 8.95
CA CYS A 65 -0.56 -2.72 8.95
C CYS A 65 -1.68 -3.17 9.88
N ALA A 66 -1.79 -2.52 11.04
CA ALA A 66 -2.77 -2.84 12.05
C ALA A 66 -4.14 -2.30 11.60
N SER A 67 -4.90 -3.13 10.91
CA SER A 67 -6.24 -2.79 10.44
C SER A 67 -7.22 -3.94 10.70
N PRO A 68 -8.42 -3.67 11.25
CA PRO A 68 -9.46 -4.68 11.48
C PRO A 68 -10.01 -5.29 10.18
N VAL A 69 -9.87 -4.62 9.03
CA VAL A 69 -10.31 -5.14 7.73
C VAL A 69 -9.27 -6.00 7.01
N ARG A 70 -8.19 -6.40 7.71
CA ARG A 70 -7.17 -7.34 7.24
C ARG A 70 -6.55 -6.96 5.89
N ILE A 71 -6.19 -5.69 5.74
CA ILE A 71 -5.52 -5.20 4.52
C ILE A 71 -4.20 -5.94 4.23
N SER A 72 -3.56 -6.52 5.26
CA SER A 72 -2.32 -7.30 5.12
C SER A 72 -2.45 -8.47 4.16
N ASP A 73 -3.59 -9.18 4.15
CA ASP A 73 -3.80 -10.32 3.23
C ASP A 73 -3.76 -9.84 1.76
N ARG A 74 -4.36 -8.68 1.51
CA ARG A 74 -4.39 -8.02 0.19
C ARG A 74 -3.01 -7.50 -0.19
N VAL A 75 -2.28 -6.91 0.76
CA VAL A 75 -0.90 -6.46 0.55
C VAL A 75 0.02 -7.64 0.22
N CYS A 76 -0.14 -8.79 0.88
CA CYS A 76 0.61 -10.00 0.56
C CYS A 76 0.35 -10.45 -0.88
N ILE A 77 -0.91 -10.52 -1.31
CA ILE A 77 -1.27 -10.84 -2.69
C ILE A 77 -0.65 -9.84 -3.68
N LEU A 78 -0.77 -8.53 -3.40
CA LEU A 78 -0.19 -7.49 -4.27
C LEU A 78 1.33 -7.65 -4.39
N ARG A 79 2.00 -7.97 -3.27
CA ARG A 79 3.45 -8.12 -3.22
C ARG A 79 3.94 -9.39 -3.92
N HIS A 80 3.32 -10.53 -3.64
CA HIS A 80 3.80 -11.84 -4.09
C HIS A 80 3.26 -12.22 -5.47
N ASP A 81 1.97 -12.01 -5.72
CA ASP A 81 1.33 -12.49 -6.96
C ASP A 81 1.43 -11.45 -8.07
N TYR A 82 1.28 -10.16 -7.72
CA TYR A 82 1.30 -9.05 -8.68
C TYR A 82 2.64 -8.32 -8.75
N ASN A 83 3.63 -8.78 -7.97
CA ASN A 83 4.98 -8.21 -7.93
C ASN A 83 4.97 -6.68 -7.68
N VAL A 84 4.00 -6.18 -6.91
CA VAL A 84 3.95 -4.78 -6.50
C VAL A 84 5.02 -4.57 -5.42
N PRO A 85 6.00 -3.69 -5.62
CA PRO A 85 7.04 -3.45 -4.64
C PRO A 85 6.48 -2.61 -3.49
N ILE A 86 5.92 -3.32 -2.50
CA ILE A 86 5.42 -2.76 -1.26
C ILE A 86 6.46 -3.07 -0.17
N ILE A 87 6.96 -2.04 0.49
CA ILE A 87 7.84 -2.17 1.64
C ILE A 87 7.05 -1.94 2.92
N LYS A 88 7.44 -2.65 3.98
CA LYS A 88 6.91 -2.47 5.32
C LYS A 88 8.00 -1.82 6.16
N ARG A 89 7.74 -0.62 6.68
CA ARG A 89 8.59 -0.02 7.71
C ARG A 89 7.96 -0.24 9.08
N MET A 90 8.80 -0.53 10.06
CA MET A 90 8.39 -0.70 11.45
C MET A 90 8.66 0.59 12.21
N TYR A 91 7.71 0.98 13.04
CA TYR A 91 7.73 2.16 13.87
C TYR A 91 7.41 1.75 15.31
N GLY A 92 7.91 2.53 16.27
CA GLY A 92 7.71 2.28 17.69
C GLY A 92 6.74 3.26 18.33
N ASN A 93 6.32 2.96 19.56
CA ASN A 93 5.54 3.86 20.42
C ASN A 93 4.26 4.39 19.75
N ASP A 94 3.34 3.48 19.38
CA ASP A 94 2.05 3.87 18.80
C ASP A 94 1.16 4.58 19.84
N ALA A 95 1.17 5.91 19.86
CA ALA A 95 0.34 6.70 20.76
C ALA A 95 -1.16 6.40 20.65
N ALA A 96 -1.64 5.86 19.51
CA ALA A 96 -3.05 5.57 19.31
C ALA A 96 -3.48 4.18 19.80
N THR A 97 -2.56 3.24 20.00
CA THR A 97 -2.90 1.88 20.46
C THR A 97 -2.03 1.34 21.59
N ASP A 98 -1.15 2.19 22.13
CA ASP A 98 -0.17 1.85 23.17
C ASP A 98 0.76 0.68 22.76
N ARG A 99 0.85 0.38 21.46
CA ARG A 99 1.67 -0.72 20.97
C ARG A 99 3.12 -0.31 20.92
N ALA A 100 3.98 -1.16 21.49
CA ALA A 100 5.43 -1.00 21.45
C ALA A 100 5.97 -0.91 20.00
N LYS A 101 5.35 -1.63 19.05
CA LYS A 101 5.73 -1.63 17.63
C LYS A 101 4.51 -1.74 16.72
N PHE A 102 4.56 -1.06 15.58
CA PHE A 102 3.58 -1.15 14.51
C PHE A 102 4.26 -1.03 13.14
N GLY A 103 3.61 -1.54 12.09
CA GLY A 103 4.10 -1.45 10.72
C GLY A 103 3.26 -0.51 9.88
N VAL A 104 3.87 0.14 8.90
CA VAL A 104 3.17 0.88 7.84
C VAL A 104 3.71 0.42 6.49
N TYR A 105 2.80 0.21 5.55
CA TYR A 105 3.08 -0.17 4.17
C TYR A 105 3.28 1.06 3.31
N PHE A 106 4.31 1.01 2.45
CA PHE A 106 4.66 2.04 1.49
C PHE A 106 4.85 1.42 0.11
N LEU A 107 4.51 2.16 -0.93
CA LEU A 107 4.93 1.84 -2.29
C LEU A 107 6.39 2.25 -2.49
N ALA A 108 7.22 1.30 -2.90
CA ALA A 108 8.61 1.51 -3.28
C ALA A 108 8.80 1.63 -4.81
N ALA A 109 7.71 1.87 -5.53
CA ALA A 109 7.71 2.13 -6.97
C ALA A 109 6.71 3.22 -7.32
N LYS A 110 6.88 3.77 -8.52
CA LYS A 110 5.88 4.64 -9.12
C LYS A 110 4.77 3.79 -9.70
N VAL A 111 3.59 3.85 -9.08
CA VAL A 111 2.39 3.16 -9.55
C VAL A 111 1.44 4.21 -10.14
N VAL A 112 1.08 4.04 -11.40
CA VAL A 112 0.14 4.93 -12.10
C VAL A 112 -1.03 4.10 -12.59
N ARG A 113 -2.24 4.52 -12.26
CA ARG A 113 -3.45 3.97 -12.87
C ARG A 113 -3.48 4.38 -14.33
N LEU A 114 -3.56 3.42 -15.23
CA LEU A 114 -3.81 3.70 -16.63
C LEU A 114 -5.29 4.03 -16.77
N GLY A 115 -5.58 5.21 -17.28
CA GLY A 115 -6.94 5.60 -17.65
C GLY A 115 -7.53 4.57 -18.61
N ASN A 116 -8.85 4.48 -18.66
CA ASN A 116 -9.53 3.64 -19.65
C ASN A 116 -9.45 4.23 -21.06
N ASP A 117 -8.47 5.10 -21.31
CA ASP A 117 -8.08 5.61 -22.61
C ASP A 117 -7.45 4.46 -23.40
N GLY A 118 -8.30 3.52 -23.80
CA GLY A 118 -8.14 2.96 -25.13
C GLY A 118 -8.03 4.17 -26.05
N GLY A 119 -6.89 4.30 -26.72
CA GLY A 119 -6.67 5.33 -27.72
C GLY A 119 -7.88 5.38 -28.65
N ALA A 120 -8.55 6.52 -28.62
CA ALA A 120 -9.42 7.01 -29.68
C ALA A 120 -9.15 8.51 -29.74
N ALA A 121 -8.03 8.85 -30.39
CA ALA A 121 -7.88 10.11 -31.09
C ALA A 121 -7.99 9.77 -32.58
#